data_AF-A0A2W5ACY4-F1
#
_entry.id   AF-A0A2W5ACY4-F1
#
_cell.length_a   1.000
_cell.length_b   1.000
_cell.length_c   1.000
_cell.angle_alpha   90.00
_cell.angle_beta   90.00
_cell.angle_gamma   90.00
#
_symmetry.space_group_name_H-M   'P 1'
#
loop_
_entity.id
_entity.type
_entity.pdbx_description
1 polymer ?
#
loop_
_entity_poly.entity_id
_entity_poly.type
_entity_poly.pdbx_seq_one_letter_code
_entity_poly.pdbx_strand_id
1 'polypeptide(L)'
;MQGNYKMEERALPQKGAGAGAGAVRPNEAMGAPYWAQTAAELAESAHFFARTIGGDPRYISHGEIQCGLSPDGKAWADDLDALLVEDMEDIGPERSVLVARDADGAMVAASIVLWVETPRIRYAVIEDLSVDPAARSHGVGATMIAAIEAEAKRRDMGWFFLESGKDNERAHAFFERHGFQTVSHVFAKRLVL
;
A
#
# COMPACT_ATOMS: atom_id res chain seq x y z
N MET A 1 -62.14 -1.04 7.05
CA MET A 1 -61.56 -2.37 6.77
C MET A 1 -60.25 -2.45 7.53
N GLN A 2 -60.30 -3.13 8.68
CA GLN A 2 -59.16 -3.34 9.58
C GLN A 2 -58.26 -4.43 8.98
N GLY A 3 -56.98 -4.11 8.77
CA GLY A 3 -55.95 -5.08 8.41
C GLY A 3 -54.98 -5.23 9.57
N ASN A 4 -55.32 -6.08 10.54
CA ASN A 4 -54.43 -6.49 11.61
C ASN A 4 -53.35 -7.41 11.03
N TYR A 5 -52.13 -6.89 10.83
CA TYR A 5 -50.95 -7.75 10.66
C TYR A 5 -50.35 -8.04 12.03
N LYS A 6 -50.65 -9.24 12.55
CA LYS A 6 -49.98 -9.81 13.73
C LYS A 6 -48.54 -10.13 13.35
N MET A 7 -47.59 -9.57 14.10
CA MET A 7 -46.19 -9.99 14.11
C MET A 7 -46.11 -11.34 14.83
N GLU A 8 -45.72 -12.41 14.13
CA GLU A 8 -45.33 -13.67 14.76
C GLU A 8 -43.85 -13.59 15.15
N GLU A 9 -43.58 -13.47 16.45
CA GLU A 9 -42.24 -13.60 17.02
C GLU A 9 -41.74 -15.04 16.81
N ARG A 10 -40.80 -15.21 15.89
CA ARG A 10 -40.05 -16.45 15.73
C ARG A 10 -38.80 -16.38 16.60
N ALA A 11 -38.82 -17.06 17.73
CA ALA A 11 -37.66 -17.22 18.60
C ALA A 11 -36.49 -17.86 17.83
N LEU A 12 -35.35 -17.17 17.80
CA LEU A 12 -34.08 -17.70 17.30
C LEU A 12 -33.46 -18.63 18.36
N PRO A 13 -32.86 -19.77 17.97
CA PRO A 13 -32.28 -20.71 18.93
C PRO A 13 -31.04 -20.11 19.60
N GLN A 14 -30.98 -20.26 20.92
CA GLN A 14 -29.77 -20.00 21.71
C GLN A 14 -28.65 -20.95 21.24
N LYS A 15 -27.58 -20.41 20.66
CA LYS A 15 -26.34 -21.15 20.46
C LYS A 15 -25.50 -21.07 21.73
N GLY A 16 -25.21 -22.25 22.27
CA GLY A 16 -24.50 -22.47 23.51
C GLY A 16 -23.07 -21.90 23.52
N ALA A 17 -22.60 -21.71 24.76
CA ALA A 17 -21.23 -21.40 25.09
C ALA A 17 -20.29 -22.51 24.58
N GLY A 18 -19.67 -22.28 23.43
CA GLY A 18 -18.49 -23.01 22.98
C GLY A 18 -17.25 -22.27 23.43
N ALA A 19 -16.51 -22.86 24.36
CA ALA A 19 -15.13 -22.48 24.62
C ALA A 19 -14.31 -22.71 23.33
N GLY A 20 -13.80 -21.62 22.76
CA GLY A 20 -12.99 -21.65 21.54
C GLY A 20 -11.91 -20.58 21.64
N ALA A 21 -10.67 -21.01 21.44
CA ALA A 21 -9.41 -20.29 21.35
C ALA A 21 -9.50 -18.75 21.28
N GLY A 22 -8.73 -18.10 22.16
CA GLY A 22 -8.66 -16.64 22.28
C GLY A 22 -8.55 -15.94 20.93
N ALA A 23 -9.57 -15.14 20.62
CA ALA A 23 -9.50 -14.18 19.54
C ALA A 23 -8.39 -13.17 19.88
N VAL A 24 -7.29 -13.25 19.15
CA VAL A 24 -6.25 -12.21 19.16
C VAL A 24 -6.92 -10.92 18.69
N ARG A 25 -6.84 -9.88 19.51
CA ARG A 25 -7.41 -8.57 19.18
C ARG A 25 -6.55 -7.95 18.07
N PRO A 26 -7.13 -7.40 17.00
CA PRO A 26 -6.39 -6.83 15.89
C PRO A 26 -5.85 -5.45 16.27
N ASN A 27 -4.75 -5.43 17.04
CA ASN A 27 -3.82 -4.30 17.14
C ASN A 27 -2.49 -4.66 17.86
N GLU A 28 -2.33 -5.90 18.36
CA GLU A 28 -1.17 -6.29 19.18
C GLU A 28 -0.10 -7.07 18.40
N ALA A 29 -0.30 -7.32 17.10
CA ALA A 29 0.50 -8.28 16.31
C ALA A 29 1.48 -7.66 15.30
N MET A 30 1.58 -6.33 15.19
CA MET A 30 2.52 -5.65 14.30
C MET A 30 3.32 -4.59 15.06
N GLY A 31 4.63 -4.57 14.85
CA GLY A 31 5.48 -3.48 15.32
C GLY A 31 5.15 -2.16 14.61
N ALA A 32 5.47 -1.03 15.25
CA ALA A 32 5.31 0.28 14.63
C ALA A 32 6.14 0.36 13.33
N PRO A 33 5.63 0.96 12.24
CA PRO A 33 6.42 1.17 11.04
C PRO A 33 7.68 1.98 11.32
N TYR A 34 8.75 1.67 10.61
CA TYR A 34 10.03 2.35 10.74
C TYR A 34 10.70 2.51 9.38
N TRP A 35 11.52 3.56 9.23
CA TRP A 35 12.26 3.83 8.00
C TRP A 35 13.45 2.87 7.91
N ALA A 36 13.56 2.08 6.84
CA ALA A 36 14.69 1.19 6.60
C ALA A 36 16.01 1.96 6.65
N GLN A 37 17.02 1.38 7.30
CA GLN A 37 18.32 2.04 7.54
C GLN A 37 19.50 1.27 6.93
N THR A 38 19.25 0.07 6.41
CA THR A 38 20.30 -0.83 5.93
C THR A 38 20.02 -1.34 4.52
N ALA A 39 21.08 -1.63 3.77
CA ALA A 39 20.96 -2.23 2.44
C ALA A 39 20.22 -3.58 2.47
N ALA A 40 20.35 -4.35 3.56
CA ALA A 40 19.64 -5.61 3.73
C ALA A 40 18.12 -5.41 3.82
N GLU A 41 17.66 -4.38 4.53
CA GLU A 41 16.23 -4.05 4.62
C GLU A 41 15.67 -3.51 3.30
N LEU A 42 16.47 -2.73 2.57
CA LEU A 42 16.11 -2.26 1.23
C LEU A 42 15.96 -3.45 0.26
N ALA A 43 16.95 -4.35 0.23
CA ALA A 43 16.88 -5.58 -0.58
C ALA A 43 15.70 -6.48 -0.17
N GLU A 44 15.43 -6.65 1.12
CA GLU A 44 14.24 -7.39 1.58
C GLU A 44 12.94 -6.74 1.09
N SER A 45 12.87 -5.40 1.08
CA SER A 45 11.71 -4.68 0.59
C SER A 45 11.48 -4.86 -0.92
N ALA A 46 12.56 -4.96 -1.74
CA ALA A 46 12.45 -5.31 -3.16
C ALA A 46 11.74 -6.66 -3.35
N HIS A 47 12.22 -7.69 -2.66
CA HIS A 47 11.62 -9.02 -2.70
C HIS A 47 10.19 -9.04 -2.17
N PHE A 48 9.89 -8.20 -1.17
CA PHE A 48 8.54 -8.01 -0.67
C PHE A 48 7.62 -7.40 -1.74
N PHE A 49 8.04 -6.34 -2.42
CA PHE A 49 7.28 -5.74 -3.51
C PHE A 49 7.04 -6.74 -4.64
N ALA A 50 8.09 -7.37 -5.16
CA ALA A 50 8.01 -8.35 -6.25
C ALA A 50 6.97 -9.45 -5.96
N ARG A 51 6.99 -10.00 -4.74
CA ARG A 51 6.02 -11.02 -4.30
C ARG A 51 4.60 -10.48 -4.14
N THR A 52 4.42 -9.25 -3.64
CA THR A 52 3.10 -8.73 -3.26
C THR A 52 2.34 -8.05 -4.39
N ILE A 53 3.06 -7.53 -5.40
CA ILE A 53 2.49 -6.81 -6.55
C ILE A 53 2.66 -7.58 -7.86
N GLY A 54 3.74 -8.35 -8.03
CA GLY A 54 4.10 -8.98 -9.30
C GLY A 54 3.08 -10.00 -9.83
N GLY A 55 2.23 -10.54 -8.97
CA GLY A 55 1.14 -11.44 -9.35
C GLY A 55 -0.15 -10.74 -9.83
N ASP A 56 -0.21 -9.40 -9.78
CA ASP A 56 -1.43 -8.64 -10.02
C ASP A 56 -1.16 -7.38 -10.88
N PRO A 57 -1.48 -7.41 -12.19
CA PRO A 57 -1.19 -6.29 -13.09
C PRO A 57 -1.99 -5.02 -12.76
N ARG A 58 -2.98 -5.08 -11.86
CA ARG A 58 -3.67 -3.87 -11.38
C ARG A 58 -2.77 -2.97 -10.54
N TYR A 59 -1.63 -3.45 -10.07
CA TYR A 59 -0.64 -2.59 -9.42
C TYR A 59 0.15 -1.75 -10.43
N ILE A 60 0.17 -2.13 -11.71
CA ILE A 60 0.88 -1.38 -12.75
C ILE A 60 0.20 -0.04 -12.99
N SER A 61 0.95 1.02 -12.75
CA SER A 61 0.65 2.41 -13.04
C SER A 61 1.69 2.97 -14.03
N HIS A 62 1.68 4.29 -14.22
CA HIS A 62 2.63 4.95 -15.10
C HIS A 62 4.07 4.95 -14.57
N GLY A 63 4.27 4.93 -13.25
CA GLY A 63 5.57 4.77 -12.59
C GLY A 63 6.29 3.52 -13.08
N GLU A 64 5.63 2.36 -13.01
CA GLU A 64 6.18 1.08 -13.48
C GLU A 64 6.56 1.08 -14.96
N ILE A 65 5.86 1.87 -15.79
CA ILE A 65 6.22 2.06 -17.20
C ILE A 65 7.47 2.94 -17.32
N GLN A 66 7.57 3.99 -16.51
CA GLN A 66 8.67 4.96 -16.53
C GLN A 66 9.99 4.38 -16.01
N CYS A 67 9.95 3.49 -15.02
CA CYS A 67 11.13 2.77 -14.51
C CYS A 67 11.41 1.45 -15.23
N GLY A 68 10.57 1.04 -16.20
CA GLY A 68 10.82 -0.14 -17.01
C GLY A 68 10.41 -1.48 -16.38
N LEU A 69 9.75 -1.45 -15.21
CA LEU A 69 9.18 -2.63 -14.55
C LEU A 69 7.95 -3.20 -15.28
N SER A 70 7.29 -2.42 -16.14
CA SER A 70 6.24 -2.86 -17.07
C SER A 70 6.50 -2.37 -18.50
N PRO A 71 7.25 -3.13 -19.32
CA PRO A 71 7.70 -2.69 -20.65
C PRO A 71 6.59 -2.39 -21.66
N ASP A 72 5.40 -2.98 -21.48
CA ASP A 72 4.24 -2.76 -22.35
C ASP A 72 3.07 -2.05 -21.65
N GLY A 73 3.24 -1.68 -20.37
CA GLY A 73 2.22 -1.07 -19.51
C GLY A 73 1.04 -1.99 -19.18
N LYS A 74 1.19 -3.31 -19.34
CA LYS A 74 0.15 -4.31 -19.10
C LYS A 74 0.64 -5.49 -18.29
N ALA A 75 1.86 -5.95 -18.54
CA ALA A 75 2.51 -7.04 -17.86
C ALA A 75 3.74 -6.53 -17.10
N TRP A 76 4.03 -7.18 -15.99
CA TRP A 76 5.30 -7.03 -15.30
C TRP A 76 6.44 -7.61 -16.15
N ALA A 77 7.64 -7.07 -15.98
CA ALA A 77 8.86 -7.67 -16.52
C ALA A 77 9.07 -9.08 -15.95
N ASP A 78 9.62 -10.00 -16.75
CA ASP A 78 9.83 -11.39 -16.36
C ASP A 78 10.83 -11.51 -15.19
N ASP A 79 11.76 -10.57 -15.08
CA ASP A 79 12.81 -10.44 -14.08
C ASP A 79 12.52 -9.34 -13.03
N LEU A 80 11.23 -9.06 -12.77
CA LEU A 80 10.77 -8.02 -11.83
C LEU A 80 11.51 -7.99 -10.49
N ASP A 81 11.73 -9.16 -9.87
CA ASP A 81 12.42 -9.26 -8.58
C ASP A 81 13.86 -8.76 -8.64
N ALA A 82 14.59 -9.07 -9.72
CA ALA A 82 15.96 -8.62 -9.90
C ALA A 82 16.01 -7.11 -10.18
N LEU A 83 15.10 -6.59 -11.01
CA LEU A 83 15.03 -5.16 -11.32
C LEU A 83 14.70 -4.33 -10.07
N LEU A 84 13.77 -4.77 -9.23
CA LEU A 84 13.45 -4.09 -7.97
C LEU A 84 14.63 -4.10 -6.98
N VAL A 85 15.47 -5.15 -7.00
CA VAL A 85 16.69 -5.18 -6.18
C VAL A 85 17.69 -4.15 -6.69
N GLU A 86 17.89 -4.04 -8.01
CA GLU A 86 18.74 -3.02 -8.63
C GLU A 86 18.25 -1.59 -8.30
N ASP A 87 16.94 -1.35 -8.39
CA ASP A 87 16.33 -0.07 -8.02
C ASP A 87 16.58 0.29 -6.54
N MET A 88 16.59 -0.70 -5.64
CA MET A 88 16.88 -0.49 -4.22
C MET A 88 18.36 -0.22 -3.93
N GLU A 89 19.27 -0.78 -4.75
CA GLU A 89 20.71 -0.51 -4.66
C GLU A 89 21.04 0.93 -5.07
N ASP A 90 20.28 1.51 -6.01
CA ASP A 90 20.43 2.89 -6.50
C ASP A 90 19.22 3.80 -6.18
N ILE A 91 18.55 3.57 -5.05
CA ILE A 91 17.29 4.26 -4.69
C ILE A 91 17.42 5.80 -4.60
N GLY A 92 18.65 6.29 -4.38
CA GLY A 92 18.96 7.71 -4.27
C GLY A 92 18.60 8.35 -2.92
N PRO A 93 19.16 9.52 -2.61
CA PRO A 93 18.99 10.18 -1.31
C PRO A 93 17.63 10.83 -1.13
N GLU A 94 16.88 11.09 -2.20
CA GLU A 94 15.55 11.70 -2.14
C GLU A 94 14.44 10.70 -1.76
N ARG A 95 14.76 9.41 -1.73
CA ARG A 95 13.80 8.35 -1.41
C ARG A 95 14.02 7.77 -0.03
N SER A 96 12.96 7.28 0.58
CA SER A 96 13.01 6.54 1.83
C SER A 96 12.03 5.39 1.79
N VAL A 97 12.41 4.25 2.36
CA VAL A 97 11.54 3.07 2.45
C VAL A 97 11.00 2.95 3.86
N LEU A 98 9.67 2.96 4.01
CA LEU A 98 9.01 2.65 5.27
C LEU A 98 8.66 1.17 5.28
N VAL A 99 8.96 0.45 6.37
CA VAL A 99 8.63 -0.96 6.53
C VAL A 99 7.83 -1.20 7.81
N ALA A 100 6.98 -2.22 7.81
CA ALA A 100 6.32 -2.73 9.00
C ALA A 100 6.46 -4.24 9.08
N ARG A 101 6.66 -4.74 10.30
CA ARG A 101 6.86 -6.17 10.59
C ARG A 101 5.81 -6.71 11.55
N ASP A 102 5.44 -7.97 11.41
CA ASP A 102 4.63 -8.67 12.40
C ASP A 102 5.44 -9.03 13.66
N ALA A 103 4.78 -9.70 14.61
CA ALA A 103 5.37 -10.15 15.87
C ALA A 103 6.51 -11.17 15.69
N ASP A 104 6.51 -11.91 14.58
CA ASP A 104 7.54 -12.91 14.24
C ASP A 104 8.72 -12.26 13.49
N GLY A 105 8.64 -10.97 13.20
CA GLY A 105 9.67 -10.19 12.51
C GLY A 105 9.57 -10.25 10.98
N ALA A 106 8.53 -10.87 10.42
CA ALA A 106 8.33 -10.89 8.98
C ALA A 106 7.82 -9.53 8.48
N MET A 107 8.36 -9.04 7.36
CA MET A 107 7.86 -7.82 6.72
C MET A 107 6.44 -8.07 6.19
N VAL A 108 5.48 -7.26 6.63
CA VAL A 108 4.06 -7.35 6.25
C VAL A 108 3.56 -6.13 5.48
N ALA A 109 4.34 -5.05 5.44
CA ALA A 109 4.11 -3.91 4.56
C ALA A 109 5.41 -3.16 4.27
N ALA A 110 5.47 -2.57 3.09
CA ALA A 110 6.54 -1.68 2.68
C ALA A 110 5.98 -0.53 1.83
N SER A 111 6.66 0.62 1.85
CA SER A 111 6.35 1.76 0.99
C SER A 111 7.62 2.50 0.58
N ILE A 112 7.70 2.88 -0.69
CA ILE A 112 8.72 3.80 -1.21
C ILE A 112 8.13 5.20 -1.25
N VAL A 113 8.82 6.14 -0.63
CA VAL A 113 8.41 7.55 -0.57
C VAL A 113 9.49 8.44 -1.12
N LEU A 114 9.15 9.19 -2.16
CA LEU A 114 9.99 10.26 -2.73
C LEU A 114 9.69 11.58 -2.03
N TRP A 115 10.75 12.28 -1.63
CA TRP A 115 10.68 13.61 -1.02
C TRP A 115 11.22 14.65 -2.00
N VAL A 116 10.37 15.56 -2.45
CA VAL A 116 10.76 16.59 -3.41
C VAL A 116 10.75 17.96 -2.76
N GLU A 117 11.92 18.61 -2.80
CA GLU A 117 12.09 19.99 -2.38
C GLU A 117 12.54 20.84 -3.57
N THR A 118 11.77 21.88 -3.88
CA THR A 118 12.12 22.89 -4.87
C THR A 118 12.15 24.27 -4.23
N PRO A 119 12.69 25.31 -4.89
CA PRO A 119 12.61 26.68 -4.39
C PRO A 119 11.18 27.22 -4.21
N ARG A 120 10.16 26.56 -4.76
CA ARG A 120 8.76 27.04 -4.75
C ARG A 120 7.82 26.18 -3.91
N ILE A 121 8.10 24.89 -3.79
CA ILE A 121 7.19 23.92 -3.21
C ILE A 121 7.93 22.70 -2.67
N ARG A 122 7.34 22.08 -1.65
CA ARG A 122 7.77 20.84 -1.01
C ARG A 122 6.63 19.84 -1.05
N TYR A 123 6.87 18.62 -1.49
CA TYR A 123 5.86 17.58 -1.54
C TYR A 123 6.46 16.18 -1.40
N ALA A 124 5.64 15.24 -0.96
CA ALA A 124 5.97 13.82 -0.91
C ALA A 124 5.18 13.06 -1.99
N VAL A 125 5.73 11.95 -2.47
CA VAL A 125 5.04 11.01 -3.37
C VAL A 125 5.17 9.60 -2.80
N ILE A 126 4.07 8.89 -2.58
CA ILE A 126 4.11 7.43 -2.44
C ILE A 126 4.26 6.88 -3.86
N GLU A 127 5.44 6.37 -4.16
CA GLU A 127 5.70 5.67 -5.44
C GLU A 127 5.16 4.24 -5.33
N ASP A 128 5.42 3.57 -4.20
CA ASP A 128 4.93 2.23 -3.93
C ASP A 128 4.36 2.11 -2.51
N LEU A 129 3.27 1.36 -2.37
CA LEU A 129 2.75 0.90 -1.08
C LEU A 129 2.08 -0.45 -1.26
N SER A 130 2.61 -1.48 -0.62
CA SER A 130 1.97 -2.79 -0.58
C SER A 130 1.88 -3.33 0.84
N VAL A 131 0.83 -4.11 1.05
CA VAL A 131 0.57 -4.84 2.29
C VAL A 131 0.41 -6.30 1.90
N ASP A 132 1.07 -7.18 2.64
CA ASP A 132 0.99 -8.62 2.47
C ASP A 132 -0.49 -9.03 2.43
N PRO A 133 -0.93 -9.81 1.42
CA PRO A 133 -2.32 -10.26 1.31
C PRO A 133 -2.91 -10.83 2.60
N ALA A 134 -2.12 -11.58 3.39
CA ALA A 134 -2.57 -12.19 4.65
C ALA A 134 -2.75 -11.14 5.77
N ALA A 135 -2.04 -10.01 5.70
CA ALA A 135 -2.13 -8.93 6.67
C ALA A 135 -3.16 -7.83 6.28
N ARG A 136 -3.77 -7.89 5.09
CA ARG A 136 -4.75 -6.90 4.63
C ARG A 136 -6.01 -6.86 5.50
N SER A 137 -6.69 -5.71 5.47
CA SER A 137 -7.94 -5.47 6.23
C SER A 137 -7.82 -5.50 7.76
N HIS A 138 -6.59 -5.47 8.29
CA HIS A 138 -6.29 -5.37 9.73
C HIS A 138 -5.73 -3.99 10.13
N GLY A 139 -5.96 -2.95 9.31
CA GLY A 139 -5.48 -1.59 9.59
C GLY A 139 -4.06 -1.29 9.15
N VAL A 140 -3.29 -2.26 8.67
CA VAL A 140 -1.87 -2.10 8.32
C VAL A 140 -1.60 -0.95 7.36
N GLY A 141 -2.33 -0.90 6.24
CA GLY A 141 -2.18 0.20 5.27
C GLY A 141 -2.50 1.56 5.88
N ALA A 142 -3.50 1.65 6.76
CA ALA A 142 -3.85 2.91 7.43
C ALA A 142 -2.72 3.38 8.36
N THR A 143 -2.09 2.44 9.08
CA THR A 143 -0.92 2.71 9.92
C THR A 143 0.27 3.21 9.08
N MET A 144 0.52 2.60 7.91
CA MET A 144 1.57 3.05 6.99
C MET A 144 1.30 4.47 6.49
N ILE A 145 0.10 4.76 6.00
CA ILE A 145 -0.28 6.11 5.53
C ILE A 145 -0.13 7.14 6.64
N ALA A 146 -0.61 6.86 7.85
CA ALA A 146 -0.50 7.78 8.98
C ALA A 146 0.97 8.06 9.35
N ALA A 147 1.84 7.05 9.30
CA ALA A 147 3.27 7.22 9.56
C ALA A 147 3.96 8.08 8.49
N ILE A 148 3.66 7.86 7.21
CA ILE A 148 4.23 8.67 6.12
C ILE A 148 3.69 10.11 6.17
N GLU A 149 2.41 10.29 6.44
CA GLU A 149 1.80 11.63 6.57
C GLU A 149 2.39 12.40 7.75
N ALA A 150 2.63 11.72 8.89
CA ALA A 150 3.31 12.32 10.03
C ALA A 150 4.73 12.77 9.65
N GLU A 151 5.48 11.94 8.91
CA GLU A 151 6.80 12.31 8.40
C GLU A 151 6.75 13.51 7.45
N ALA A 152 5.83 13.50 6.48
CA ALA A 152 5.64 14.57 5.53
C ALA A 152 5.37 15.91 6.25
N LYS A 153 4.52 15.89 7.27
CA LYS A 153 4.25 17.05 8.15
C LYS A 153 5.50 17.50 8.91
N ARG A 154 6.29 16.57 9.46
CA ARG A 154 7.57 16.90 10.14
C ARG A 154 8.58 17.55 9.20
N ARG A 155 8.56 17.18 7.91
CA ARG A 155 9.43 17.74 6.86
C ARG A 155 8.87 18.99 6.20
N ASP A 156 7.73 19.52 6.66
CA ASP A 156 7.06 20.68 6.07
C ASP A 156 6.68 20.48 4.59
N MET A 157 6.23 19.27 4.24
CA MET A 157 5.71 18.95 2.92
C MET A 157 4.28 19.49 2.80
N GLY A 158 4.05 20.37 1.82
CA GLY A 158 2.75 21.00 1.61
C GLY A 158 1.76 20.13 0.83
N TRP A 159 2.25 19.11 0.12
CA TRP A 159 1.44 18.17 -0.64
C TRP A 159 1.91 16.73 -0.46
N PHE A 160 0.97 15.81 -0.63
CA PHE A 160 1.21 14.39 -0.58
C PHE A 160 0.50 13.72 -1.76
N PHE A 161 1.29 13.24 -2.72
CA PHE A 161 0.80 12.63 -3.94
C PHE A 161 1.00 11.11 -3.91
N LEU A 162 0.26 10.43 -4.77
CA LEU A 162 0.45 9.04 -5.10
C LEU A 162 -0.12 8.78 -6.48
N GLU A 163 0.23 7.63 -7.02
CA GLU A 163 -0.42 7.05 -8.16
C GLU A 163 -0.93 5.64 -7.82
N SER A 164 -1.80 5.13 -8.68
CA SER A 164 -2.31 3.78 -8.55
C SER A 164 -2.76 3.29 -9.92
N GLY A 165 -2.57 2.00 -10.18
CA GLY A 165 -3.02 1.39 -11.42
C GLY A 165 -4.49 1.70 -11.72
N LYS A 166 -4.78 1.98 -12.99
CA LYS A 166 -6.06 2.54 -13.44
C LYS A 166 -7.28 1.71 -13.02
N ASP A 167 -7.13 0.40 -12.92
CA ASP A 167 -8.22 -0.53 -12.61
C ASP A 167 -8.15 -1.08 -11.17
N ASN A 168 -7.33 -0.46 -10.30
CA ASN A 168 -7.17 -0.85 -8.90
C ASN A 168 -8.19 -0.18 -7.98
N GLU A 169 -9.48 -0.40 -8.24
CA GLU A 169 -10.59 0.25 -7.52
C GLU A 169 -10.52 0.05 -5.99
N ARG A 170 -9.98 -1.09 -5.55
CA ARG A 170 -9.77 -1.37 -4.12
C ARG A 170 -8.76 -0.40 -3.50
N ALA A 171 -7.65 -0.13 -4.19
CA ALA A 171 -6.66 0.83 -3.74
C ALA A 171 -7.20 2.26 -3.81
N HIS A 172 -7.94 2.61 -4.88
CA HIS A 172 -8.57 3.94 -5.00
C HIS A 172 -9.51 4.22 -3.83
N ALA A 173 -10.44 3.32 -3.54
CA ALA A 173 -11.34 3.47 -2.40
C ALA A 173 -10.59 3.52 -1.07
N PHE A 174 -9.45 2.82 -0.95
CA PHE A 174 -8.59 2.92 0.23
C PHE A 174 -7.98 4.32 0.37
N PHE A 175 -7.38 4.87 -0.68
CA PHE A 175 -6.75 6.19 -0.65
C PHE A 175 -7.79 7.32 -0.47
N GLU A 176 -8.95 7.24 -1.12
CA GLU A 176 -10.04 8.21 -0.93
C GLU A 176 -10.51 8.29 0.53
N ARG A 177 -10.62 7.15 1.22
CA ARG A 177 -10.95 7.11 2.65
C ARG A 177 -9.87 7.76 3.53
N HIS A 178 -8.64 7.88 3.04
CA HIS A 178 -7.53 8.56 3.72
C HIS A 178 -7.32 10.00 3.23
N GLY A 179 -8.30 10.57 2.51
CA GLY A 179 -8.29 11.99 2.14
C GLY A 179 -7.59 12.32 0.83
N PHE A 180 -7.07 11.31 0.10
CA PHE A 180 -6.56 11.52 -1.25
C PHE A 180 -7.71 11.75 -2.23
N GLN A 181 -7.44 12.52 -3.29
CA GLN A 181 -8.42 12.83 -4.34
C GLN A 181 -7.71 12.80 -5.69
N THR A 182 -8.41 12.36 -6.73
CA THR A 182 -7.90 12.46 -8.11
C THR A 182 -7.84 13.92 -8.53
N VAL A 183 -6.65 14.39 -8.91
CA VAL A 183 -6.42 15.78 -9.33
C VAL A 183 -6.00 15.93 -10.81
N SER A 184 -5.70 14.81 -11.49
CA SER A 184 -5.25 14.81 -12.88
C SER A 184 -5.45 13.43 -13.54
N HIS A 185 -5.24 13.37 -14.86
CA HIS A 185 -5.12 12.13 -15.62
C HIS A 185 -3.73 12.04 -16.24
N VAL A 186 -3.15 10.84 -16.27
CA VAL A 186 -1.90 10.56 -16.96
C VAL A 186 -2.19 10.08 -18.39
N PHE A 187 -1.48 10.64 -19.37
CA PHE A 187 -1.54 10.24 -20.77
C PHE A 187 -0.18 9.72 -21.21
N ALA A 188 -0.15 8.56 -21.87
CA ALA A 188 1.05 7.98 -22.44
C ALA A 188 0.84 7.61 -23.91
N LYS A 189 1.90 7.74 -24.71
CA LYS A 189 1.94 7.27 -26.10
C LYS A 189 3.26 6.56 -26.34
N ARG A 190 3.20 5.27 -26.67
CA ARG A 190 4.39 4.51 -27.07
C ARG A 190 4.88 5.02 -28.43
N LEU A 191 6.16 5.35 -28.51
CA LEU A 191 6.84 5.67 -29.77
C LEU A 191 7.40 4.37 -30.36
N VAL A 192 7.28 4.19 -31.67
CA VAL A 192 8.00 3.13 -32.40
C VAL A 192 9.31 3.76 -32.84
N LEU A 193 10.42 3.25 -32.30
CA LEU A 193 11.79 3.63 -32.67
C LEU A 193 12.31 2.73 -33.78
#